data_AF-A0AAJ0BIH3-F1
#
_entry.id   AF-A0AAJ0BIH3-F1
#
_cell.length_a   1.000
_cell.length_b   1.000
_cell.length_c   1.000
_cell.angle_alpha   90.00
_cell.angle_beta   90.00
_cell.angle_gamma   90.00
#
_symmetry.space_group_name_H-M   'P 1'
#
loop_
_entity.id
_entity.type
_entity.pdbx_description
1 polymer ?
#
loop_
_entity_poly.entity_id
_entity_poly.type
_entity_poly.pdbx_seq_one_letter_code
_entity_poly.pdbx_strand_id
1 'polypeptide(L)'
;MASTTPGSREPSWSWPRQHVPLFAGSSSETIIHGHGHEGKSESDDILQPRTEVVEKRRSSRPKSFTADRDIWTRDLCIVGLILGWGAAAAAISTAAVIIAGNVTVPPWLFNRQVLVSSTMYLFNDDTTQPYIKDQRVYLVSDAALVVIPLLLQVCIAFVSGCLESIHSTTLRWALWREGRLAHNTNLRLFTCARGTSGPNAWPANLLSCLGYFLTFGGSSVMLFPLVVNMVLEFDKDDVNADPFRPDADLGPNRYGISFNGWGLLGLGIGLLLQSVISTWCLIYDAKHHVVGTWNSNPLATARACRRLLDVNPSSLETSVSAPAPGTETFCESGSAGKTRSSLLALVPATRTIANWIWASFVLHAIFTVTVAVVAVHVQHSASLAFVRDYLAPVTADFDSVWKIFGLVTARYNQGVYGKSRSNEWAGLLIQSATLSTLLVGLHLADLFGRLMRDEAIWRRAATPKGASFETNMILEEFRNWPSAAIFVYKAMVPWIFSFGVACNVALFVALLPLVTIAVLYLILGLFIEYLIRAEPNGRQPATYGDVRALLGLVDDWNGETIFWRERGRA
;
A
#
# COMPACT_ATOMS: atom_id res chain seq x y z
N MET A 1 -23.11 -58.00 -29.86
CA MET A 1 -23.02 -58.45 -28.45
C MET A 1 -21.78 -57.78 -27.86
N ALA A 2 -21.82 -57.03 -26.77
CA ALA A 2 -22.94 -56.51 -25.98
C ALA A 2 -22.62 -55.06 -25.55
N SER A 3 -23.64 -54.26 -25.24
CA SER A 3 -23.55 -52.82 -25.00
C SER A 3 -23.62 -52.46 -23.51
N THR A 4 -22.69 -51.63 -23.02
CA THR A 4 -22.87 -50.85 -21.78
C THR A 4 -22.12 -49.52 -21.83
N THR A 5 -22.87 -48.42 -21.95
CA THR A 5 -22.41 -47.04 -21.72
C THR A 5 -22.60 -46.63 -20.26
N PRO A 6 -21.61 -46.05 -19.57
CA PRO A 6 -21.82 -45.31 -18.34
C PRO A 6 -22.08 -43.82 -18.64
N GLY A 7 -23.16 -43.26 -18.08
CA GLY A 7 -23.57 -41.88 -18.33
C GLY A 7 -22.77 -40.84 -17.53
N SER A 8 -22.46 -39.72 -18.18
CA SER A 8 -21.85 -38.53 -17.56
C SER A 8 -22.87 -37.78 -16.70
N ARG A 9 -22.62 -37.68 -15.39
CA ARG A 9 -23.27 -36.69 -14.52
C ARG A 9 -22.35 -35.49 -14.36
N GLU A 10 -22.84 -34.30 -14.70
CA GLU A 10 -22.15 -33.04 -14.42
C GLU A 10 -22.19 -32.72 -12.91
N PRO A 11 -21.08 -32.30 -12.28
CA PRO A 11 -21.09 -31.79 -10.91
C PRO A 11 -21.48 -30.30 -10.90
N SER A 12 -22.68 -30.00 -10.43
CA SER A 12 -23.12 -28.63 -10.17
C SER A 12 -22.42 -28.05 -8.93
N TRP A 13 -21.40 -27.22 -9.13
CA TRP A 13 -20.69 -26.54 -8.04
C TRP A 13 -21.48 -25.34 -7.51
N SER A 14 -22.37 -25.57 -6.55
CA SER A 14 -23.00 -24.52 -5.75
C SER A 14 -22.11 -24.13 -4.55
N TRP A 15 -21.62 -22.90 -4.52
CA TRP A 15 -20.85 -22.37 -3.39
C TRP A 15 -21.71 -22.29 -2.10
N PRO A 16 -21.18 -22.64 -0.92
CA PRO A 16 -21.96 -22.60 0.31
C PRO A 16 -22.24 -21.16 0.74
N ARG A 17 -23.52 -20.83 0.98
CA ARG A 17 -23.87 -19.66 1.80
C ARG A 17 -23.48 -19.96 3.24
N GLN A 18 -22.57 -19.17 3.81
CA GLN A 18 -22.25 -19.27 5.23
C GLN A 18 -23.48 -18.88 6.07
N HIS A 19 -24.16 -19.88 6.64
CA HIS A 19 -25.11 -19.67 7.72
C HIS A 19 -24.36 -19.46 9.03
N VAL A 20 -24.57 -18.30 9.65
CA VAL A 20 -24.14 -18.06 11.04
C VAL A 20 -25.08 -18.84 11.97
N PRO A 21 -24.58 -19.62 12.94
CA PRO A 21 -25.44 -20.39 13.82
C PRO A 21 -26.20 -19.48 14.81
N LEU A 22 -27.53 -19.61 14.81
CA LEU A 22 -28.38 -19.12 15.89
C LEU A 22 -28.21 -20.04 17.10
N PHE A 23 -27.59 -19.54 18.17
CA PHE A 23 -27.69 -20.18 19.48
C PHE A 23 -29.05 -19.86 20.09
N ALA A 24 -29.95 -20.85 20.06
CA ALA A 24 -31.17 -20.85 20.86
C ALA A 24 -30.88 -21.54 22.20
N GLY A 25 -31.35 -20.93 23.30
CA GLY A 25 -31.23 -21.47 24.65
C GLY A 25 -32.35 -20.98 25.56
N SER A 26 -33.47 -21.70 25.55
CA SER A 26 -34.36 -21.84 26.73
C SER A 26 -33.74 -22.90 27.67
N SER A 27 -34.06 -23.04 28.95
CA SER A 27 -35.07 -22.48 29.86
C SER A 27 -34.50 -22.55 31.30
N SER A 28 -34.94 -21.79 32.29
CA SER A 28 -36.04 -22.13 33.26
C SER A 28 -36.18 -20.92 34.20
N GLU A 29 -37.36 -20.31 34.42
CA GLU A 29 -38.41 -20.71 35.38
C GLU A 29 -37.98 -20.87 36.85
N THR A 30 -38.29 -19.86 37.67
CA THR A 30 -38.67 -20.01 39.10
C THR A 30 -39.69 -18.94 39.53
N ILE A 31 -40.67 -19.35 40.33
CA ILE A 31 -41.82 -18.59 40.89
C ILE A 31 -42.09 -19.20 42.30
N ILE A 32 -42.71 -18.60 43.33
CA ILE A 32 -43.64 -17.45 43.52
C ILE A 32 -43.22 -16.66 44.80
N HIS A 33 -43.67 -15.40 44.97
CA HIS A 33 -44.13 -14.71 46.21
C HIS A 33 -43.76 -13.20 46.20
N GLY A 34 -44.58 -12.24 46.65
CA GLY A 34 -45.95 -12.31 47.21
C GLY A 34 -46.07 -11.48 48.50
N HIS A 35 -47.02 -10.54 48.56
CA HIS A 35 -47.24 -9.50 49.60
C HIS A 35 -46.22 -8.33 49.65
N GLY A 36 -46.61 -7.11 50.04
CA GLY A 36 -47.93 -6.65 50.52
C GLY A 36 -48.11 -5.12 50.50
N HIS A 37 -49.35 -4.69 50.71
CA HIS A 37 -49.76 -3.28 50.79
C HIS A 37 -49.36 -2.64 52.14
N GLU A 38 -48.86 -1.39 52.08
CA GLU A 38 -49.11 -0.30 53.04
C GLU A 38 -48.49 0.99 52.41
N GLY A 39 -49.11 2.17 52.40
CA GLY A 39 -50.33 2.60 53.07
C GLY A 39 -50.08 3.70 54.09
N LYS A 40 -49.58 4.87 53.67
CA LYS A 40 -49.52 6.06 54.54
C LYS A 40 -49.59 7.38 53.77
N SER A 41 -50.47 8.25 54.26
CA SER A 41 -50.66 9.64 53.86
C SER A 41 -50.35 10.55 55.05
N GLU A 42 -49.66 11.66 54.79
CA GLU A 42 -49.63 12.93 55.56
C GLU A 42 -48.60 13.79 54.80
N SER A 43 -48.94 14.83 54.03
CA SER A 43 -49.57 16.12 54.37
C SER A 43 -48.61 17.14 55.00
N ASP A 44 -48.56 18.29 54.32
CA ASP A 44 -48.26 19.65 54.78
C ASP A 44 -46.81 20.14 54.99
N ASP A 45 -46.69 21.43 54.66
CA ASP A 45 -45.60 22.41 54.87
C ASP A 45 -44.22 22.10 54.22
N ILE A 46 -43.57 23.01 53.48
CA ILE A 46 -43.36 24.44 53.72
C ILE A 46 -43.20 25.20 52.38
N LEU A 47 -43.83 26.38 52.27
CA LEU A 47 -43.52 27.39 51.25
C LEU A 47 -42.10 27.97 51.45
N GLN A 48 -41.16 27.66 50.53
CA GLN A 48 -39.88 28.37 50.45
C GLN A 48 -39.83 29.34 49.24
N PRO A 49 -39.18 30.52 49.35
CA PRO A 49 -39.18 31.52 48.29
C PRO A 49 -38.38 31.08 47.05
N ARG A 50 -39.00 31.17 45.88
CA ARG A 50 -38.45 30.68 44.61
C ARG A 50 -37.54 31.72 43.92
N THR A 51 -36.52 32.23 44.62
CA THR A 51 -35.71 33.39 44.17
C THR A 51 -34.20 33.29 44.41
N GLU A 52 -33.56 32.12 44.21
CA GLU A 52 -32.07 32.07 44.26
C GLU A 52 -31.36 30.98 43.42
N VAL A 53 -32.09 30.23 42.57
CA VAL A 53 -31.51 29.07 41.83
C VAL A 53 -31.06 29.42 40.40
N VAL A 54 -31.29 30.64 39.91
CA VAL A 54 -31.03 31.02 38.50
C VAL A 54 -29.55 31.36 38.24
N GLU A 55 -28.79 31.80 39.24
CA GLU A 55 -27.46 32.39 39.01
C GLU A 55 -26.29 31.39 39.06
N LYS A 56 -26.47 30.22 39.69
CA LYS A 56 -25.41 29.21 39.87
C LYS A 56 -25.17 28.28 38.65
N ARG A 57 -25.72 28.61 37.48
CA ARG A 57 -25.54 27.85 36.21
C ARG A 57 -24.64 28.51 35.16
N ARG A 58 -24.01 29.65 35.47
CA ARG A 58 -23.20 30.44 34.49
C ARG A 58 -21.67 30.32 34.61
N SER A 59 -21.13 29.62 35.60
CA SER A 59 -19.66 29.58 35.84
C SER A 59 -18.98 28.23 35.55
N SER A 60 -19.72 27.20 35.13
CA SER A 60 -19.09 26.02 34.52
C SER A 60 -18.56 26.42 33.14
N ARG A 61 -17.33 26.97 33.10
CA ARG A 61 -16.54 27.04 31.86
C ARG A 61 -16.66 25.65 31.21
N PRO A 62 -17.09 25.54 29.95
CA PRO A 62 -17.13 24.24 29.29
C PRO A 62 -15.72 23.66 29.42
N LYS A 63 -15.59 22.47 30.02
CA LYS A 63 -14.30 21.78 30.19
C LYS A 63 -13.61 21.89 28.83
N SER A 64 -12.46 22.57 28.78
CA SER A 64 -11.82 22.98 27.52
C SER A 64 -11.65 21.74 26.67
N PHE A 65 -12.51 21.60 25.65
CA PHE A 65 -12.76 20.30 25.05
C PHE A 65 -11.54 19.95 24.20
N THR A 66 -10.64 19.16 24.77
CA THR A 66 -9.58 18.50 24.03
C THR A 66 -10.28 17.55 23.08
N ALA A 67 -10.57 18.02 21.88
CA ALA A 67 -11.02 17.16 20.80
C ALA A 67 -9.99 16.03 20.70
N ASP A 68 -10.44 14.78 20.79
CA ASP A 68 -9.57 13.61 20.79
C ASP A 68 -8.78 13.56 19.48
N ARG A 69 -7.63 14.24 19.54
CA ARG A 69 -6.49 13.99 18.68
C ARG A 69 -6.14 12.55 19.02
N ASP A 70 -6.40 11.66 18.08
CA ASP A 70 -5.97 10.27 18.16
C ASP A 70 -4.45 10.25 18.22
N ILE A 71 -3.94 10.30 19.46
CA ILE A 71 -2.51 10.37 19.80
C ILE A 71 -1.84 9.11 19.24
N TRP A 72 -2.47 7.95 19.34
CA TRP A 72 -1.95 6.69 18.81
C TRP A 72 -1.68 6.73 17.32
N THR A 73 -2.66 7.14 16.50
CA THR A 73 -2.45 7.23 15.04
C THR A 73 -1.35 8.22 14.68
N ARG A 74 -1.29 9.39 15.35
CA ARG A 74 -0.23 10.38 15.12
C ARG A 74 1.14 9.88 15.54
N ASP A 75 1.27 9.30 16.73
CA ASP A 75 2.54 8.90 17.33
C ASP A 75 3.13 7.69 16.58
N LEU A 76 2.29 6.79 16.10
CA LEU A 76 2.65 5.72 15.17
C LEU A 76 3.19 6.25 13.83
N CYS A 77 2.55 7.28 13.27
CA CYS A 77 3.07 7.96 12.09
C CYS A 77 4.42 8.65 12.36
N ILE A 78 4.61 9.20 13.57
CA ILE A 78 5.90 9.77 14.02
C ILE A 78 6.97 8.67 14.14
N VAL A 79 6.64 7.47 14.63
CA VAL A 79 7.55 6.31 14.61
C VAL A 79 7.93 5.96 13.16
N GLY A 80 6.95 5.87 12.26
CA GLY A 80 7.20 5.65 10.83
C GLY A 80 8.09 6.73 10.19
N LEU A 81 7.94 7.99 10.61
CA LEU A 81 8.79 9.10 10.18
C LEU A 81 10.22 9.01 10.72
N ILE A 82 10.40 8.62 11.99
CA ILE A 82 11.74 8.39 12.58
C ILE A 82 12.43 7.22 11.86
N LEU A 83 11.70 6.14 11.57
CA LEU A 83 12.20 5.02 10.77
C LEU A 83 12.55 5.45 9.33
N GLY A 84 11.73 6.30 8.71
CA GLY A 84 12.01 6.88 7.38
C GLY A 84 13.30 7.69 7.33
N TRP A 85 13.51 8.59 8.31
CA TRP A 85 14.75 9.36 8.46
C TRP A 85 15.97 8.45 8.72
N GLY A 86 15.85 7.48 9.63
CA GLY A 86 16.92 6.55 9.96
C GLY A 86 17.32 5.66 8.79
N ALA A 87 16.34 5.09 8.08
CA ALA A 87 16.56 4.28 6.89
C ALA A 87 17.15 5.10 5.74
N ALA A 88 16.68 6.34 5.53
CA ALA A 88 17.24 7.25 4.53
C ALA A 88 18.73 7.56 4.81
N ALA A 89 19.06 7.94 6.05
CA ALA A 89 20.43 8.24 6.45
C ALA A 89 21.36 7.02 6.33
N ALA A 90 20.89 5.83 6.76
CA ALA A 90 21.63 4.58 6.64
C ALA A 90 21.87 4.22 5.16
N ALA A 91 20.82 4.24 4.33
CA ALA A 91 20.93 3.90 2.91
C ALA A 91 21.86 4.85 2.15
N ILE A 92 21.78 6.17 2.38
CA ILE A 92 22.69 7.16 1.76
C ILE A 92 24.14 6.95 2.23
N SER A 93 24.37 6.72 3.53
CA SER A 93 25.72 6.51 4.08
C SER A 93 26.35 5.21 3.56
N THR A 94 25.60 4.11 3.56
CA THR A 94 26.05 2.82 3.01
C THR A 94 26.29 2.93 1.50
N ALA A 95 25.42 3.61 0.75
CA ALA A 95 25.62 3.89 -0.67
C ALA A 95 26.91 4.66 -0.93
N ALA A 96 27.17 5.73 -0.18
CA ALA A 96 28.41 6.51 -0.31
C ALA A 96 29.67 5.65 -0.04
N VAL A 97 29.63 4.79 0.98
CA VAL A 97 30.73 3.85 1.32
C VAL A 97 30.90 2.74 0.28
N ILE A 98 29.84 2.38 -0.46
CA ILE A 98 29.92 1.44 -1.59
C ILE A 98 30.49 2.13 -2.84
N ILE A 99 29.95 3.29 -3.23
CA ILE A 99 30.34 4.02 -4.46
C ILE A 99 31.76 4.60 -4.37
N ALA A 100 32.18 5.06 -3.18
CA ALA A 100 33.55 5.55 -2.97
C ALA A 100 34.57 4.43 -2.69
N GLY A 101 34.10 3.22 -2.38
CA GLY A 101 34.95 2.10 -2.01
C GLY A 101 35.45 1.33 -3.23
N ASN A 102 36.77 1.17 -3.35
CA ASN A 102 37.34 0.12 -4.20
C ASN A 102 37.21 -1.21 -3.45
N VAL A 103 36.37 -2.12 -3.95
CA VAL A 103 36.13 -3.44 -3.38
C VAL A 103 36.88 -4.46 -4.23
N THR A 104 37.81 -5.20 -3.64
CA THR A 104 38.43 -6.36 -4.28
C THR A 104 37.44 -7.53 -4.32
N VAL A 105 37.61 -8.44 -5.27
CA VAL A 105 36.82 -9.68 -5.33
C VAL A 105 36.99 -10.47 -4.01
N PRO A 106 35.90 -10.85 -3.30
CA PRO A 106 36.02 -11.64 -2.09
C PRO A 106 36.60 -13.04 -2.35
N PRO A 107 37.38 -13.63 -1.41
CA PRO A 107 38.07 -14.89 -1.68
C PRO A 107 37.18 -16.08 -2.04
N TRP A 108 35.92 -16.09 -1.58
CA TRP A 108 34.95 -17.14 -1.93
C TRP A 108 34.42 -17.05 -3.37
N LEU A 109 34.79 -16.00 -4.12
CA LEU A 109 34.52 -15.82 -5.55
C LEU A 109 35.76 -16.06 -6.42
N PHE A 110 36.96 -16.29 -5.87
CA PHE A 110 38.13 -16.62 -6.69
C PHE A 110 37.93 -17.94 -7.44
N ASN A 111 38.47 -17.98 -8.67
CA ASN A 111 38.32 -19.08 -9.60
C ASN A 111 36.88 -19.60 -9.72
N ARG A 112 35.93 -18.69 -9.93
CA ARG A 112 34.51 -19.04 -10.07
C ARG A 112 33.85 -18.30 -11.23
N GLN A 113 32.97 -19.02 -11.92
CA GLN A 113 31.99 -18.42 -12.82
C GLN A 113 30.71 -18.13 -12.02
N VAL A 114 30.25 -16.88 -12.12
CA VAL A 114 29.27 -16.32 -11.20
C VAL A 114 28.19 -15.57 -11.97
N LEU A 115 26.94 -16.01 -11.82
CA LEU A 115 25.78 -15.31 -12.35
C LEU A 115 25.36 -14.23 -11.35
N VAL A 116 25.58 -12.95 -11.69
CA VAL A 116 25.05 -11.81 -10.92
C VAL A 116 23.85 -11.25 -11.68
N SER A 117 22.65 -11.42 -11.11
CA SER A 117 21.36 -11.20 -11.78
C SER A 117 21.20 -12.03 -13.06
N SER A 118 21.59 -11.50 -14.22
CA SER A 118 21.51 -12.17 -15.53
C SER A 118 22.75 -11.91 -16.39
N THR A 119 23.88 -11.61 -15.74
CA THR A 119 25.20 -11.51 -16.37
C THR A 119 26.14 -12.51 -15.72
N MET A 120 26.78 -13.36 -16.54
CA MET A 120 27.87 -14.22 -16.08
C MET A 120 29.16 -13.39 -16.00
N TYR A 121 29.81 -13.46 -14.85
CA TYR A 121 31.14 -12.92 -14.58
C TYR A 121 32.12 -14.07 -14.35
N LEU A 122 33.35 -13.89 -14.83
CA LEU A 122 34.47 -14.78 -14.58
C LEU A 122 35.41 -14.08 -13.61
N PHE A 123 35.66 -14.68 -12.44
CA PHE A 123 36.62 -14.18 -11.47
C PHE A 123 37.78 -15.17 -11.36
N ASN A 124 38.98 -14.70 -11.68
CA ASN A 124 40.20 -15.51 -11.60
C ASN A 124 40.93 -15.25 -10.27
N ASP A 125 41.94 -16.06 -9.93
CA ASP A 125 42.80 -15.95 -8.73
C ASP A 125 43.57 -14.62 -8.56
N ASP A 126 43.47 -13.68 -9.50
CA ASP A 126 44.10 -12.37 -9.37
C ASP A 126 43.36 -11.52 -8.33
N THR A 127 43.85 -11.58 -7.10
CA THR A 127 43.36 -10.82 -5.94
C THR A 127 43.37 -9.30 -6.14
N THR A 128 44.04 -8.78 -7.17
CA THR A 128 44.05 -7.36 -7.52
C THR A 128 42.88 -6.94 -8.41
N GLN A 129 42.10 -7.90 -8.96
CA GLN A 129 40.92 -7.58 -9.75
C GLN A 129 39.88 -6.85 -8.87
N PRO A 130 39.40 -5.67 -9.30
CA PRO A 130 38.27 -5.02 -8.65
C PRO A 130 37.02 -5.88 -8.88
N TYR A 131 36.21 -6.04 -7.83
CA TYR A 131 34.84 -6.50 -7.99
C TYR A 131 34.04 -5.48 -8.84
N ILE A 132 32.81 -5.84 -9.22
CA ILE A 132 31.90 -4.95 -9.94
C ILE A 132 31.85 -3.61 -9.20
N LYS A 133 32.27 -2.54 -9.89
CA LYS A 133 32.37 -1.21 -9.30
C LYS A 133 30.99 -0.76 -8.79
N ASP A 134 30.97 -0.05 -7.67
CA ASP A 134 29.77 0.45 -6.99
C ASP A 134 28.87 -0.67 -6.43
N GLN A 135 29.41 -1.89 -6.25
CA GLN A 135 28.72 -3.01 -5.60
C GLN A 135 29.53 -3.63 -4.43
N ARG A 136 28.83 -4.24 -3.48
CA ARG A 136 29.40 -5.08 -2.40
C ARG A 136 28.63 -6.38 -2.28
N VAL A 137 29.31 -7.49 -2.05
CA VAL A 137 28.69 -8.82 -2.09
C VAL A 137 28.91 -9.63 -0.82
N TYR A 138 27.85 -10.30 -0.39
CA TYR A 138 27.79 -11.06 0.86
C TYR A 138 27.26 -12.46 0.58
N LEU A 139 27.86 -13.46 1.23
CA LEU A 139 27.38 -14.84 1.18
C LEU A 139 26.07 -14.97 1.99
N VAL A 140 25.08 -15.67 1.44
CA VAL A 140 23.80 -15.96 2.11
C VAL A 140 23.31 -17.38 1.78
N SER A 141 22.28 -17.86 2.47
CA SER A 141 21.57 -19.07 2.05
C SER A 141 20.60 -18.79 0.91
N ASP A 142 20.23 -19.83 0.15
CA ASP A 142 19.23 -19.75 -0.92
C ASP A 142 17.91 -19.11 -0.45
N ALA A 143 17.33 -19.62 0.64
CA ALA A 143 16.12 -19.05 1.23
C ALA A 143 16.24 -17.55 1.56
N ALA A 144 17.43 -17.07 1.94
CA ALA A 144 17.67 -15.66 2.22
C ALA A 144 17.66 -14.78 0.95
N LEU A 145 18.03 -15.31 -0.23
CA LEU A 145 17.90 -14.61 -1.52
C LEU A 145 16.45 -14.21 -1.82
N VAL A 146 15.49 -15.02 -1.37
CA VAL A 146 14.05 -14.81 -1.61
C VAL A 146 13.43 -13.97 -0.49
N VAL A 147 13.76 -14.31 0.77
CA VAL A 147 13.15 -13.70 1.96
C VAL A 147 13.66 -12.29 2.23
N ILE A 148 14.95 -11.98 2.05
CA ILE A 148 15.49 -10.64 2.35
C ILE A 148 14.85 -9.55 1.47
N PRO A 149 14.79 -9.69 0.12
CA PRO A 149 14.10 -8.72 -0.72
C PRO A 149 12.61 -8.56 -0.36
N LEU A 150 11.90 -9.66 -0.08
CA LEU A 150 10.48 -9.63 0.25
C LEU A 150 10.21 -8.88 1.57
N LEU A 151 10.93 -9.22 2.64
CA LEU A 151 10.83 -8.52 3.94
C LEU A 151 11.14 -7.04 3.79
N LEU A 152 12.14 -6.70 2.97
CA LEU A 152 12.53 -5.31 2.74
C LEU A 152 11.46 -4.53 1.99
N GLN A 153 10.79 -5.11 0.99
CA GLN A 153 9.63 -4.47 0.35
C GLN A 153 8.43 -4.33 1.30
N VAL A 154 8.20 -5.27 2.24
CA VAL A 154 7.19 -5.12 3.31
C VAL A 154 7.54 -3.95 4.25
N CYS A 155 8.79 -3.85 4.69
CA CYS A 155 9.26 -2.73 5.53
C CYS A 155 9.14 -1.38 4.80
N ILE A 156 9.50 -1.32 3.52
CA ILE A 156 9.37 -0.11 2.69
C ILE A 156 7.90 0.28 2.51
N ALA A 157 7.02 -0.67 2.18
CA ALA A 157 5.58 -0.42 2.06
C ALA A 157 4.96 0.11 3.36
N PHE A 158 5.39 -0.41 4.52
CA PHE A 158 4.99 0.08 5.84
C PHE A 158 5.47 1.52 6.11
N VAL A 159 6.78 1.78 5.94
CA VAL A 159 7.37 3.11 6.20
C VAL A 159 6.78 4.17 5.27
N SER A 160 6.72 3.91 3.96
CA SER A 160 6.08 4.82 3.01
C SER A 160 4.58 5.01 3.29
N GLY A 161 3.87 3.99 3.78
CA GLY A 161 2.48 4.12 4.21
C GLY A 161 2.29 5.10 5.39
N CYS A 162 3.16 5.04 6.40
CA CYS A 162 3.15 6.00 7.51
C CYS A 162 3.44 7.44 7.05
N LEU A 163 4.43 7.63 6.16
CA LEU A 163 4.77 8.93 5.58
C LEU A 163 3.60 9.49 4.74
N GLU A 164 3.00 8.64 3.90
CA GLU A 164 1.83 8.99 3.08
C GLU A 164 0.62 9.38 3.96
N SER A 165 0.40 8.69 5.09
CA SER A 165 -0.68 9.00 6.03
C SER A 165 -0.55 10.39 6.66
N ILE A 166 0.67 10.83 6.98
CA ILE A 166 0.94 12.19 7.46
C ILE A 166 0.54 13.22 6.39
N HIS A 167 1.06 13.06 5.18
CA HIS A 167 0.80 13.96 4.07
C HIS A 167 -0.71 14.00 3.71
N SER A 168 -1.33 12.83 3.53
CA SER A 168 -2.77 12.68 3.26
C SER A 168 -3.63 13.31 4.36
N THR A 169 -3.26 13.16 5.64
CA THR A 169 -4.00 13.76 6.75
C THR A 169 -3.94 15.29 6.72
N THR A 170 -2.77 15.88 6.52
CA THR A 170 -2.68 17.36 6.46
C THR A 170 -3.32 17.93 5.19
N LEU A 171 -3.24 17.21 4.06
CA LEU A 171 -3.92 17.58 2.80
C LEU A 171 -5.45 17.54 2.97
N ARG A 172 -6.01 16.49 3.61
CA ARG A 172 -7.43 16.38 3.96
C ARG A 172 -7.92 17.64 4.70
N TRP A 173 -7.17 18.10 5.70
CA TRP A 173 -7.52 19.31 6.46
C TRP A 173 -7.27 20.62 5.70
N ALA A 174 -6.31 20.68 4.79
CA ALA A 174 -6.18 21.81 3.87
C ALA A 174 -7.40 21.94 2.95
N LEU A 175 -7.86 20.83 2.38
CA LEU A 175 -9.06 20.80 1.53
C LEU A 175 -10.35 21.11 2.30
N TRP A 176 -10.43 20.78 3.59
CA TRP A 176 -11.53 21.19 4.45
C TRP A 176 -11.64 22.71 4.54
N ARG A 177 -10.54 23.40 4.87
CA ARG A 177 -10.52 24.87 4.97
C ARG A 177 -10.82 25.57 3.63
N GLU A 178 -10.54 24.92 2.51
CA GLU A 178 -10.86 25.42 1.17
C GLU A 178 -12.29 25.12 0.70
N GLY A 179 -13.11 24.43 1.50
CA GLY A 179 -14.45 23.97 1.09
C GLY A 179 -14.44 22.88 0.02
N ARG A 180 -13.29 22.21 -0.19
CA ARG A 180 -13.03 21.25 -1.28
C ARG A 180 -12.99 19.79 -0.82
N LEU A 181 -13.05 19.53 0.49
CA LEU A 181 -13.15 18.18 1.05
C LEU A 181 -14.59 17.67 0.91
N ALA A 182 -14.78 16.66 0.07
CA ALA A 182 -16.06 15.96 -0.08
C ALA A 182 -16.06 14.65 0.74
N HIS A 183 -15.03 13.84 0.58
CA HIS A 183 -14.89 12.52 1.23
C HIS A 183 -13.71 12.52 2.19
N ASN A 184 -13.81 11.78 3.29
CA ASN A 184 -12.73 11.55 4.25
C ASN A 184 -11.46 11.04 3.56
N THR A 185 -11.61 10.03 2.69
CA THR A 185 -10.57 9.58 1.76
C THR A 185 -10.65 10.41 0.47
N ASN A 186 -9.64 11.24 0.20
CA ASN A 186 -9.61 12.05 -1.01
C ASN A 186 -9.15 11.25 -2.23
N LEU A 187 -10.09 10.89 -3.11
CA LEU A 187 -9.85 10.10 -4.33
C LEU A 187 -8.98 10.76 -5.43
N ARG A 188 -8.75 12.08 -5.37
CA ARG A 188 -8.25 12.86 -6.50
C ARG A 188 -6.70 12.83 -6.59
N LEU A 189 -6.17 12.03 -7.52
CA LEU A 189 -4.73 11.82 -7.84
C LEU A 189 -3.79 12.99 -7.55
N PHE A 190 -4.12 14.19 -8.03
CA PHE A 190 -3.24 15.35 -8.03
C PHE A 190 -3.86 16.55 -7.32
N THR A 191 -4.60 16.33 -6.24
CA THR A 191 -5.12 17.47 -5.47
C THR A 191 -4.02 18.13 -4.67
N CYS A 192 -3.78 19.40 -4.95
CA CYS A 192 -3.06 20.30 -4.05
C CYS A 192 -4.03 21.23 -3.32
N ALA A 193 -3.52 21.81 -2.23
CA ALA A 193 -4.09 23.01 -1.63
C ALA A 193 -4.03 24.19 -2.61
N ARG A 194 -4.97 25.14 -2.49
CA ARG A 194 -4.97 26.44 -3.20
C ARG A 194 -3.89 27.36 -2.61
N GLY A 195 -2.65 27.09 -2.99
CA GLY A 195 -1.49 27.91 -2.64
C GLY A 195 -0.23 27.42 -3.34
N THR A 196 0.66 28.34 -3.71
CA THR A 196 1.96 28.01 -4.32
C THR A 196 3.01 27.63 -3.27
N SER A 197 2.84 28.04 -2.01
CA SER A 197 3.76 27.78 -0.90
C SER A 197 3.06 27.02 0.24
N GLY A 198 3.51 25.79 0.48
CA GLY A 198 3.07 24.95 1.60
C GLY A 198 3.36 23.47 1.38
N PRO A 199 3.34 22.65 2.44
CA PRO A 199 3.67 21.21 2.35
C PRO A 199 2.66 20.38 1.54
N ASN A 200 1.49 20.95 1.23
CA ASN A 200 0.41 20.35 0.45
C ASN A 200 0.17 21.07 -0.90
N ALA A 201 1.12 21.91 -1.32
CA ALA A 201 1.12 22.54 -2.64
C ALA A 201 1.58 21.55 -3.72
N TRP A 202 1.20 21.77 -4.98
CA TRP A 202 1.51 20.87 -6.09
C TRP A 202 3.01 20.47 -6.19
N PRO A 203 3.99 21.38 -6.01
CA PRO A 203 5.41 21.00 -6.05
C PRO A 203 5.81 20.01 -4.96
N ALA A 204 5.26 20.14 -3.75
CA ALA A 204 5.52 19.22 -2.64
C ALA A 204 4.90 17.85 -2.92
N ASN A 205 3.67 17.81 -3.43
CA ASN A 205 3.00 16.57 -3.81
C ASN A 205 3.77 15.84 -4.94
N LEU A 206 4.25 16.58 -5.94
CA LEU A 206 5.11 16.03 -7.01
C LEU A 206 6.43 15.49 -6.45
N LEU A 207 7.09 16.22 -5.54
CA LEU A 207 8.34 15.78 -4.92
C LEU A 207 8.14 14.53 -4.05
N SER A 208 7.01 14.41 -3.36
CA SER A 208 6.62 13.20 -2.61
C SER A 208 6.39 12.01 -3.52
N CYS A 209 5.76 12.24 -4.67
CA CYS A 209 5.51 11.24 -5.72
C CYS A 209 6.83 10.74 -6.37
N LEU A 210 7.74 11.67 -6.72
CA LEU A 210 9.09 11.32 -7.19
C LEU A 210 9.88 10.57 -6.11
N GLY A 211 9.76 10.97 -4.84
CA GLY A 211 10.33 10.25 -3.70
C GLY A 211 9.81 8.81 -3.62
N TYR A 212 8.50 8.60 -3.75
CA TYR A 212 7.88 7.27 -3.77
C TYR A 212 8.44 6.39 -4.91
N PHE A 213 8.54 6.92 -6.13
CA PHE A 213 9.09 6.18 -7.26
C PHE A 213 10.58 5.85 -7.09
N LEU A 214 11.38 6.77 -6.54
CA LEU A 214 12.80 6.52 -6.24
C LEU A 214 13.00 5.52 -5.09
N THR A 215 12.13 5.53 -4.08
CA THR A 215 12.13 4.55 -2.97
C THR A 215 12.00 3.13 -3.50
N PHE A 216 10.96 2.86 -4.31
CA PHE A 216 10.67 1.52 -4.82
C PHE A 216 11.51 1.13 -6.06
N GLY A 217 11.88 2.09 -6.89
CA GLY A 217 12.82 1.88 -7.99
C GLY A 217 14.22 1.57 -7.45
N GLY A 218 14.69 2.36 -6.48
CA GLY A 218 15.93 2.11 -5.74
C GLY A 218 15.93 0.75 -5.03
N SER A 219 14.82 0.37 -4.38
CA SER A 219 14.73 -0.96 -3.77
C SER A 219 14.77 -2.11 -4.77
N SER A 220 14.38 -1.86 -6.03
CA SER A 220 14.40 -2.87 -7.10
C SER A 220 15.77 -3.04 -7.75
N VAL A 221 16.61 -1.99 -7.83
CA VAL A 221 18.02 -2.09 -8.30
C VAL A 221 19.00 -2.45 -7.16
N MET A 222 18.67 -2.23 -5.89
CA MET A 222 19.69 -2.30 -4.83
C MET A 222 20.17 -3.73 -4.51
N LEU A 223 19.37 -4.76 -4.77
CA LEU A 223 19.73 -6.16 -4.49
C LEU A 223 19.76 -6.96 -5.80
N PHE A 224 20.90 -7.55 -6.12
CA PHE A 224 21.01 -8.56 -7.18
C PHE A 224 21.33 -9.93 -6.57
N PRO A 225 20.57 -10.99 -6.92
CA PRO A 225 20.95 -12.34 -6.54
C PRO A 225 22.26 -12.72 -7.25
N LEU A 226 23.14 -13.38 -6.52
CA LEU A 226 24.37 -13.97 -7.01
C LEU A 226 24.30 -15.49 -6.82
N VAL A 227 24.53 -16.22 -7.91
CA VAL A 227 24.66 -17.68 -7.90
C VAL A 227 26.04 -18.04 -8.47
N VAL A 228 26.81 -18.85 -7.75
CA VAL A 228 28.00 -19.49 -8.29
C VAL A 228 27.55 -20.65 -9.16
N ASN A 229 27.88 -20.57 -10.46
CA ASN A 229 27.51 -21.61 -11.43
C ASN A 229 28.57 -22.70 -11.51
N MET A 230 29.86 -22.34 -11.42
CA MET A 230 30.96 -23.28 -11.60
C MET A 230 32.24 -22.83 -10.87
N VAL A 231 33.07 -23.79 -10.48
CA VAL A 231 34.47 -23.56 -10.08
C VAL A 231 35.37 -23.75 -11.30
N LEU A 232 36.33 -22.84 -11.48
CA LEU A 232 37.36 -22.88 -12.50
C LEU A 232 38.57 -23.60 -11.91
N GLU A 233 39.07 -24.62 -12.56
CA GLU A 233 40.31 -25.28 -12.14
C GLU A 233 41.37 -25.06 -13.21
N PHE A 234 42.14 -23.98 -13.05
CA PHE A 234 43.28 -23.67 -13.91
C PHE A 234 44.45 -24.57 -13.52
N ASP A 235 44.51 -25.77 -14.10
CA ASP A 235 45.72 -26.57 -14.05
C ASP A 235 46.87 -25.78 -14.69
N LYS A 236 47.98 -25.65 -13.96
CA LYS A 236 49.16 -24.91 -14.43
C LYS A 236 50.05 -25.78 -15.31
N ASP A 237 49.90 -27.10 -15.22
CA ASP A 237 50.75 -28.09 -15.88
C ASP A 237 50.09 -28.65 -17.15
N ASP A 238 48.74 -28.62 -17.26
CA ASP A 238 48.01 -28.94 -18.50
C ASP A 238 47.21 -27.75 -19.07
N VAL A 239 47.82 -27.07 -20.05
CA VAL A 239 47.23 -25.95 -20.81
C VAL A 239 46.01 -26.39 -21.66
N ASN A 240 45.79 -27.70 -21.85
CA ASN A 240 44.67 -28.24 -22.61
C ASN A 240 43.56 -28.83 -21.71
N ALA A 241 43.75 -28.86 -20.39
CA ALA A 241 42.69 -29.27 -19.48
C ALA A 241 41.52 -28.29 -19.62
N ASP A 242 40.31 -28.81 -19.78
CA ASP A 242 39.10 -27.99 -19.80
C ASP A 242 38.97 -27.32 -18.41
N PRO A 243 39.11 -25.99 -18.29
CA PRO A 243 39.06 -25.31 -17.00
C PRO A 243 37.67 -25.36 -16.36
N PHE A 244 36.67 -25.83 -17.11
CA PHE A 244 35.28 -25.92 -16.69
C PHE A 244 34.97 -27.31 -16.12
N ARG A 245 35.09 -27.48 -14.79
CA ARG A 245 34.65 -28.69 -14.09
C ARG A 245 33.20 -28.56 -13.59
N PRO A 246 32.22 -29.22 -14.22
CA PRO A 246 30.80 -29.03 -13.89
C PRO A 246 30.37 -29.75 -12.59
N ASP A 247 31.04 -30.83 -12.24
CA ASP A 247 30.65 -31.73 -11.13
C ASP A 247 31.38 -31.43 -9.80
N ALA A 248 32.12 -30.32 -9.73
CA ALA A 248 32.75 -29.88 -8.48
C ALA A 248 31.66 -29.48 -7.46
N ASP A 249 31.70 -30.06 -6.25
CA ASP A 249 30.80 -29.67 -5.17
C ASP A 249 31.00 -28.17 -4.85
N LEU A 250 30.03 -27.36 -5.29
CA LEU A 250 30.01 -25.91 -5.11
C LEU A 250 30.02 -25.50 -3.61
N GLY A 251 29.69 -26.46 -2.74
CA GLY A 251 29.68 -26.33 -1.29
C GLY A 251 28.56 -25.42 -0.78
N PRO A 252 28.58 -25.09 0.53
CA PRO A 252 27.61 -24.16 1.12
C PRO A 252 27.74 -22.73 0.57
N ASN A 253 28.85 -22.40 -0.10
CA ASN A 253 29.19 -21.06 -0.55
C ASN A 253 28.68 -20.75 -1.98
N ARG A 254 27.51 -21.27 -2.34
CA ARG A 254 26.94 -21.16 -3.70
C ARG A 254 26.15 -19.87 -3.94
N TYR A 255 25.59 -19.26 -2.88
CA TYR A 255 24.61 -18.18 -3.00
C TYR A 255 25.07 -16.89 -2.31
N GLY A 256 24.78 -15.74 -2.92
CA GLY A 256 25.13 -14.43 -2.37
C GLY A 256 24.18 -13.31 -2.79
N ILE A 257 24.25 -12.17 -2.10
CA ILE A 257 23.52 -10.95 -2.48
C ILE A 257 24.55 -9.87 -2.80
N SER A 258 24.49 -9.34 -4.02
CA SER A 258 25.22 -8.13 -4.40
C SER A 258 24.36 -6.90 -4.12
N PHE A 259 24.85 -6.02 -3.26
CA PHE A 259 24.25 -4.72 -2.94
C PHE A 259 24.80 -3.67 -3.91
N ASN A 260 23.90 -3.02 -4.63
CA ASN A 260 24.20 -1.91 -5.53
C ASN A 260 24.14 -0.56 -4.79
N GLY A 261 25.23 0.20 -4.83
CA GLY A 261 25.34 1.49 -4.17
C GLY A 261 24.40 2.56 -4.74
N TRP A 262 24.18 2.58 -6.06
CA TRP A 262 23.24 3.50 -6.71
C TRP A 262 21.78 3.18 -6.35
N GLY A 263 21.43 1.90 -6.22
CA GLY A 263 20.11 1.49 -5.75
C GLY A 263 19.83 1.90 -4.31
N LEU A 264 20.80 1.69 -3.41
CA LEU A 264 20.73 2.20 -2.03
C LEU A 264 20.65 3.73 -1.98
N LEU A 265 21.36 4.44 -2.86
CA LEU A 265 21.28 5.90 -2.95
C LEU A 265 19.88 6.36 -3.40
N GLY A 266 19.30 5.69 -4.40
CA GLY A 266 17.94 5.94 -4.88
C GLY A 266 16.89 5.73 -3.78
N LEU A 267 16.97 4.59 -3.08
CA LEU A 267 16.12 4.27 -1.93
C LEU A 267 16.24 5.35 -0.84
N GLY A 268 17.48 5.72 -0.49
CA GLY A 268 17.76 6.69 0.55
C GLY A 268 17.28 8.11 0.21
N ILE A 269 17.49 8.57 -1.03
CA ILE A 269 16.97 9.85 -1.51
C ILE A 269 15.43 9.84 -1.53
N GLY A 270 14.82 8.75 -2.00
CA GLY A 270 13.37 8.60 -2.03
C GLY A 270 12.73 8.75 -0.65
N LEU A 271 13.24 7.98 0.33
CA LEU A 271 12.79 8.05 1.72
C LEU A 271 13.09 9.41 2.37
N LEU A 272 14.22 10.04 2.04
CA LEU A 272 14.56 11.38 2.52
C LEU A 272 13.54 12.43 2.04
N LEU A 273 13.19 12.42 0.75
CA LEU A 273 12.20 13.35 0.19
C LEU A 273 10.83 13.18 0.87
N GLN A 274 10.36 11.95 1.02
CA GLN A 274 9.09 11.66 1.70
C GLN A 274 9.12 12.08 3.19
N SER A 275 10.24 11.84 3.88
CA SER A 275 10.44 12.20 5.28
C SER A 275 10.50 13.71 5.49
N VAL A 276 11.21 14.46 4.64
CA VAL A 276 11.26 15.93 4.68
C VAL A 276 9.87 16.54 4.51
N ILE A 277 9.08 16.07 3.56
CA ILE A 277 7.72 16.57 3.31
C ILE A 277 6.79 16.24 4.48
N SER A 278 6.91 15.05 5.06
CA SER A 278 6.14 14.62 6.23
C SER A 278 6.52 15.41 7.49
N THR A 279 7.81 15.68 7.71
CA THR A 279 8.29 16.58 8.77
C THR A 279 7.76 18.00 8.56
N TRP A 280 7.75 18.52 7.32
CA TRP A 280 7.19 19.85 7.02
C TRP A 280 5.68 19.90 7.28
N CYS A 281 4.93 18.85 6.94
CA CYS A 281 3.51 18.69 7.29
C CYS A 281 3.28 18.80 8.81
N LEU A 282 4.08 18.11 9.63
CA LEU A 282 3.97 18.13 11.09
C LEU A 282 4.37 19.48 11.70
N ILE A 283 5.47 20.10 11.24
CA ILE A 283 5.89 21.43 11.71
C ILE A 283 4.83 22.49 11.36
N TYR A 284 4.23 22.39 10.17
CA TYR A 284 3.15 23.28 9.75
C TYR A 284 1.89 23.10 10.62
N ASP A 285 1.50 21.87 10.95
CA ASP A 285 0.41 21.63 11.92
C ASP A 285 0.75 22.15 13.32
N ALA A 286 1.95 21.89 13.83
CA ALA A 286 2.38 22.34 15.16
C ALA A 286 2.36 23.86 15.30
N LYS A 287 2.67 24.60 14.23
CA LYS A 287 2.68 26.08 14.23
C LYS A 287 1.30 26.70 14.02
N HIS A 288 0.44 26.07 13.21
CA HIS A 288 -0.80 26.69 12.72
C HIS A 288 -2.09 25.98 13.17
N HIS A 289 -2.00 24.89 13.95
CA HIS A 289 -3.13 24.09 14.43
C HIS A 289 -4.13 23.72 13.32
N VAL A 290 -3.55 23.15 12.26
CA VAL A 290 -4.14 22.95 10.92
C VAL A 290 -5.01 21.69 10.86
N VAL A 291 -4.65 20.67 11.63
CA VAL A 291 -5.27 19.34 11.67
C VAL A 291 -6.30 19.30 12.79
N GLY A 292 -7.58 19.18 12.40
CA GLY A 292 -8.71 19.04 13.31
C GLY A 292 -8.71 17.71 14.08
N THR A 293 -8.39 16.60 13.41
CA THR A 293 -8.00 15.34 14.07
C THR A 293 -7.05 14.51 13.20
N TRP A 294 -6.17 13.77 13.88
CA TRP A 294 -5.26 12.79 13.28
C TRP A 294 -5.93 11.42 13.05
N ASN A 295 -7.13 11.22 13.59
CA ASN A 295 -7.90 9.99 13.40
C ASN A 295 -8.27 9.80 11.91
N SER A 296 -8.17 8.57 11.42
CA SER A 296 -8.54 8.20 10.04
C SER A 296 -10.01 7.84 9.88
N ASN A 297 -10.72 7.62 10.99
CA ASN A 297 -12.14 7.27 11.05
C ASN A 297 -13.00 8.39 10.43
N PRO A 298 -13.91 8.08 9.49
CA PRO A 298 -14.74 9.08 8.83
C PRO A 298 -15.71 9.77 9.79
N LEU A 299 -16.17 9.09 10.84
CA LEU A 299 -17.05 9.67 11.86
C LEU A 299 -16.30 10.64 12.77
N ALA A 300 -15.07 10.31 13.18
CA ALA A 300 -14.23 11.22 13.96
C ALA A 300 -13.90 12.49 13.15
N THR A 301 -13.69 12.33 11.85
CA THR A 301 -13.46 13.43 10.90
C THR A 301 -14.70 14.30 10.76
N ALA A 302 -15.87 13.70 10.52
CA ALA A 302 -17.13 14.42 10.45
C ALA A 302 -17.48 15.14 11.78
N ARG A 303 -17.23 14.52 12.93
CA ARG A 303 -17.38 15.15 14.26
C ARG A 303 -16.49 16.39 14.42
N ALA A 304 -15.24 16.31 13.98
CA ALA A 304 -14.32 17.44 13.99
C ALA A 304 -14.75 18.54 13.00
N CYS A 305 -15.21 18.19 11.81
CA CYS A 305 -15.81 19.10 10.85
C CYS A 305 -17.05 19.82 11.43
N ARG A 306 -17.96 19.10 12.09
CA ARG A 306 -19.16 19.67 12.75
C ARG A 306 -18.76 20.77 13.73
N ARG A 307 -17.84 20.47 14.63
CA ARG A 307 -17.35 21.42 15.66
C ARG A 307 -16.70 22.66 15.05
N LEU A 308 -15.97 22.53 13.94
CA LEU A 308 -15.38 23.68 13.24
C LEU A 308 -16.46 24.58 12.61
N LEU A 309 -17.56 24.01 12.11
CA LEU A 309 -18.72 24.77 11.65
C LEU A 309 -19.46 25.45 12.81
N ASP A 310 -19.64 24.76 13.94
CA ASP A 310 -20.29 25.33 15.13
C ASP A 310 -19.49 26.51 15.72
N VAL A 311 -18.15 26.51 15.60
CA VAL A 311 -17.27 27.61 16.04
C VAL A 311 -17.22 28.77 15.03
N ASN A 312 -17.22 28.48 13.73
CA ASN A 312 -17.14 29.49 12.66
C ASN A 312 -18.26 29.31 11.63
N PRO A 313 -19.51 29.71 11.94
CA PRO A 313 -20.65 29.53 11.03
C PRO A 313 -20.51 30.31 9.71
N SER A 314 -19.72 31.38 9.66
CA SER A 314 -19.40 32.09 8.41
C SER A 314 -18.58 31.26 7.41
N SER A 315 -17.85 30.24 7.87
CA SER A 315 -17.16 29.29 6.98
C SER A 315 -18.13 28.36 6.25
N LEU A 316 -19.39 28.28 6.70
CA LEU A 316 -20.43 27.46 6.11
C LEU A 316 -20.89 28.03 4.76
N GLU A 317 -20.96 29.35 4.58
CA GLU A 317 -21.36 29.98 3.30
C GLU A 317 -20.37 29.71 2.15
N THR A 318 -19.08 29.55 2.46
CA THR A 318 -18.02 29.27 1.46
C THR A 318 -17.70 27.78 1.31
N SER A 319 -17.83 26.97 2.37
CA SER A 319 -17.56 25.52 2.32
C SER A 319 -18.79 24.66 2.02
N VAL A 320 -19.97 25.17 2.35
CA VAL A 320 -21.29 24.65 2.00
C VAL A 320 -21.98 25.75 1.18
N SER A 321 -21.44 26.00 -0.02
CA SER A 321 -22.27 26.55 -1.09
C SER A 321 -23.49 25.63 -1.19
N ALA A 322 -24.64 26.13 -0.73
CA ALA A 322 -25.86 25.35 -0.69
C ALA A 322 -26.10 24.76 -2.09
N PRO A 323 -26.58 23.50 -2.20
CA PRO A 323 -27.02 22.99 -3.48
C PRO A 323 -27.97 24.03 -4.10
N ALA A 324 -27.71 24.41 -5.36
CA ALA A 324 -28.33 25.57 -5.98
C ALA A 324 -29.86 25.51 -5.78
N PRO A 325 -30.53 26.60 -5.38
CA PRO A 325 -31.96 26.58 -5.04
C PRO A 325 -32.76 26.03 -6.23
N GLY A 326 -33.30 24.81 -6.06
CA GLY A 326 -33.83 23.99 -7.15
C GLY A 326 -33.22 22.58 -7.27
N THR A 327 -32.09 22.31 -6.62
CA THR A 327 -31.65 20.93 -6.37
C THR A 327 -32.38 20.45 -5.11
N GLU A 328 -33.54 19.81 -5.31
CA GLU A 328 -34.38 19.33 -4.20
C GLU A 328 -33.56 18.49 -3.22
N THR A 329 -33.57 18.91 -1.96
CA THR A 329 -32.91 18.19 -0.87
C THR A 329 -33.42 16.76 -0.80
N PHE A 330 -32.49 15.81 -0.71
CA PHE A 330 -32.65 14.35 -0.73
C PHE A 330 -33.56 13.75 0.38
N CYS A 331 -34.32 14.58 1.10
CA CYS A 331 -35.09 14.25 2.29
C CYS A 331 -36.60 14.11 2.06
N GLU A 332 -37.16 14.61 0.95
CA GLU A 332 -38.62 14.60 0.73
C GLU A 332 -39.02 14.01 -0.63
N SER A 333 -39.19 12.68 -0.69
CA SER A 333 -40.33 12.06 -1.38
C SER A 333 -40.47 10.56 -1.10
N GLY A 334 -41.25 10.24 -0.05
CA GLY A 334 -42.28 9.18 -0.04
C GLY A 334 -41.97 7.70 -0.28
N SER A 335 -40.89 7.31 -0.96
CA SER A 335 -40.62 5.92 -1.35
C SER A 335 -39.47 5.31 -0.54
N ALA A 336 -39.82 4.68 0.59
CA ALA A 336 -38.89 4.00 1.50
C ALA A 336 -38.28 2.69 0.92
N GLY A 337 -38.11 2.60 -0.41
CA GLY A 337 -37.77 1.39 -1.14
C GLY A 337 -36.70 1.60 -2.20
N LYS A 338 -35.46 1.22 -1.85
CA LYS A 338 -34.27 1.08 -2.72
C LYS A 338 -33.62 2.38 -3.24
N THR A 339 -32.59 2.82 -2.51
CA THR A 339 -31.42 3.47 -3.14
C THR A 339 -30.13 2.95 -2.49
N ARG A 340 -29.81 1.69 -2.80
CA ARG A 340 -28.45 1.17 -2.62
C ARG A 340 -27.60 1.70 -3.76
N SER A 341 -26.99 2.86 -3.56
CA SER A 341 -26.02 3.39 -4.52
C SER A 341 -24.70 2.66 -4.36
N SER A 342 -24.25 1.97 -5.41
CA SER A 342 -22.88 1.47 -5.49
C SER A 342 -21.89 2.64 -5.51
N LEU A 343 -20.63 2.36 -5.17
CA LEU A 343 -19.56 3.36 -5.16
C LEU A 343 -19.40 4.05 -6.53
N LEU A 344 -19.57 3.30 -7.62
CA LEU A 344 -19.57 3.81 -8.99
C LEU A 344 -20.67 4.86 -9.25
N ALA A 345 -21.85 4.70 -8.63
CA ALA A 345 -22.98 5.62 -8.80
C ALA A 345 -22.84 6.88 -7.93
N LEU A 346 -22.30 6.74 -6.70
CA LEU A 346 -22.19 7.87 -5.77
C LEU A 346 -20.99 8.78 -6.07
N VAL A 347 -19.86 8.23 -6.54
CA VAL A 347 -18.60 8.96 -6.62
C VAL A 347 -17.99 8.89 -8.03
N PRO A 348 -18.30 9.83 -8.94
CA PRO A 348 -17.93 9.75 -10.36
C PRO A 348 -16.43 9.60 -10.65
N ALA A 349 -15.57 10.11 -9.76
CA ALA A 349 -14.12 9.97 -9.87
C ALA A 349 -13.63 8.51 -9.86
N THR A 350 -14.40 7.59 -9.26
CA THR A 350 -14.07 6.16 -9.16
C THR A 350 -13.91 5.52 -10.52
N ARG A 351 -14.77 5.86 -11.49
CA ARG A 351 -14.67 5.37 -12.88
C ARG A 351 -13.36 5.80 -13.53
N THR A 352 -12.95 7.05 -13.34
CA THR A 352 -11.67 7.57 -13.86
C THR A 352 -10.48 6.82 -13.25
N ILE A 353 -10.52 6.54 -11.95
CA ILE A 353 -9.45 5.83 -11.24
C ILE A 353 -9.38 4.36 -11.66
N ALA A 354 -10.53 3.69 -11.80
CA ALA A 354 -10.60 2.33 -12.33
C ALA A 354 -10.05 2.26 -13.77
N ASN A 355 -10.40 3.23 -14.63
CA ASN A 355 -9.83 3.34 -15.97
C ASN A 355 -8.29 3.50 -15.95
N TRP A 356 -7.72 4.23 -14.99
CA TRP A 356 -6.25 4.34 -14.84
C TRP A 356 -5.60 3.02 -14.42
N ILE A 357 -6.24 2.24 -13.55
CA ILE A 357 -5.75 0.91 -13.15
C ILE A 357 -5.81 -0.05 -14.36
N TRP A 358 -6.90 -0.04 -15.12
CA TRP A 358 -7.02 -0.80 -16.37
C TRP A 358 -6.00 -0.34 -17.44
N ALA A 359 -5.74 0.97 -17.56
CA ALA A 359 -4.73 1.49 -18.49
C ALA A 359 -3.31 1.05 -18.09
N SER A 360 -3.00 1.02 -16.79
CA SER A 360 -1.73 0.48 -16.26
C SER A 360 -1.59 -1.02 -16.59
N PHE A 361 -2.65 -1.82 -16.37
CA PHE A 361 -2.68 -3.23 -16.79
C PHE A 361 -2.46 -3.41 -18.30
N VAL A 362 -3.19 -2.67 -19.15
CA VAL A 362 -3.07 -2.77 -20.62
C VAL A 362 -1.67 -2.39 -21.09
N LEU A 363 -1.08 -1.32 -20.53
CA LEU A 363 0.29 -0.90 -20.84
C LEU A 363 1.31 -1.99 -20.47
N HIS A 364 1.20 -2.57 -19.28
CA HIS A 364 2.07 -3.66 -18.83
C HIS A 364 1.86 -4.96 -19.63
N ALA A 365 0.62 -5.27 -20.03
CA ALA A 365 0.32 -6.40 -20.91
C ALA A 365 0.94 -6.22 -22.31
N ILE A 366 0.84 -5.03 -22.91
CA ILE A 366 1.51 -4.70 -24.18
C ILE A 366 3.03 -4.83 -24.06
N PHE A 367 3.62 -4.33 -22.97
CA PHE A 367 5.05 -4.49 -22.70
C PHE A 367 5.44 -5.97 -22.59
N THR A 368 4.68 -6.77 -21.82
CA THR A 368 4.90 -8.21 -21.65
C THR A 368 4.81 -8.98 -22.98
N VAL A 369 3.81 -8.67 -23.82
CA VAL A 369 3.67 -9.27 -25.16
C VAL A 369 4.82 -8.86 -26.08
N THR A 370 5.26 -7.59 -26.02
CA THR A 370 6.42 -7.12 -26.79
C THR A 370 7.69 -7.87 -26.40
N VAL A 371 7.93 -8.06 -25.10
CA VAL A 371 9.04 -8.89 -24.59
C VAL A 371 8.92 -10.33 -25.07
N ALA A 372 7.71 -10.93 -25.03
CA ALA A 372 7.49 -12.29 -25.52
C ALA A 372 7.84 -12.44 -27.02
N VAL A 373 7.40 -11.48 -27.86
CA VAL A 373 7.70 -11.48 -29.30
C VAL A 373 9.21 -11.37 -29.54
N VAL A 374 9.92 -10.50 -28.82
CA VAL A 374 11.39 -10.36 -28.93
C VAL A 374 12.11 -11.63 -28.43
N ALA A 375 11.66 -12.21 -27.32
CA ALA A 375 12.23 -13.43 -26.76
C ALA A 375 12.08 -14.65 -27.69
N VAL A 376 10.93 -14.77 -28.37
CA VAL A 376 10.66 -15.87 -29.32
C VAL A 376 11.37 -15.66 -30.65
N HIS A 377 11.26 -14.47 -31.26
CA HIS A 377 11.65 -14.26 -32.66
C HIS A 377 13.03 -13.63 -32.86
N VAL A 378 13.60 -12.96 -31.85
CA VAL A 378 14.89 -12.24 -31.97
C VAL A 378 15.99 -12.90 -31.16
N GLN A 379 15.71 -13.32 -29.91
CA GLN A 379 16.72 -13.91 -29.01
C GLN A 379 16.60 -15.43 -28.85
N HIS A 380 15.50 -16.04 -29.31
CA HIS A 380 15.16 -17.46 -29.14
C HIS A 380 15.27 -17.98 -27.68
N SER A 381 15.17 -17.07 -26.71
CA SER A 381 15.36 -17.33 -25.28
C SER A 381 14.12 -17.89 -24.57
N ALA A 382 12.97 -17.89 -25.24
CA ALA A 382 11.72 -18.48 -24.76
C ALA A 382 11.67 -20.02 -24.94
N SER A 383 12.71 -20.73 -24.53
CA SER A 383 12.78 -22.20 -24.60
C SER A 383 13.49 -22.81 -23.38
N LEU A 384 13.10 -24.03 -23.00
CA LEU A 384 13.79 -24.78 -21.94
C LEU A 384 15.22 -25.20 -22.35
N ALA A 385 15.47 -25.36 -23.65
CA ALA A 385 16.82 -25.56 -24.18
C ALA A 385 17.71 -24.35 -23.87
N PHE A 386 17.27 -23.14 -24.23
CA PHE A 386 18.00 -21.91 -23.88
C PHE A 386 18.26 -21.79 -22.37
N VAL A 387 17.27 -22.04 -21.51
CA VAL A 387 17.48 -21.97 -20.06
C VAL A 387 18.52 -22.99 -19.59
N ARG A 388 18.45 -24.24 -20.09
CA ARG A 388 19.43 -25.29 -19.76
C ARG A 388 20.83 -24.93 -20.25
N ASP A 389 20.97 -24.44 -21.47
CA ASP A 389 22.25 -24.11 -22.09
C ASP A 389 22.87 -22.85 -21.45
N TYR A 390 22.03 -21.89 -21.04
CA TYR A 390 22.45 -20.67 -20.34
C TYR A 390 22.89 -20.94 -18.88
N LEU A 391 22.25 -21.91 -18.21
CA LEU A 391 22.60 -22.32 -16.85
C LEU A 391 23.66 -23.42 -16.77
N ALA A 392 23.94 -24.11 -17.89
CA ALA A 392 24.84 -25.27 -17.93
C ALA A 392 26.16 -24.94 -17.21
N PRO A 393 26.55 -25.74 -16.19
CA PRO A 393 26.10 -27.10 -15.90
C PRO A 393 24.95 -27.23 -14.90
N VAL A 394 24.48 -26.11 -14.33
CA VAL A 394 23.50 -26.10 -13.24
C VAL A 394 22.17 -26.72 -13.69
N THR A 395 21.58 -27.55 -12.82
CA THR A 395 20.23 -28.07 -13.00
C THR A 395 19.21 -26.94 -13.02
N ALA A 396 18.45 -26.83 -14.11
CA ALA A 396 17.40 -25.82 -14.26
C ALA A 396 16.22 -26.12 -13.31
N ASP A 397 16.28 -25.55 -12.11
CA ASP A 397 15.18 -25.55 -11.13
C ASP A 397 14.07 -24.55 -11.53
N PHE A 398 12.95 -24.60 -10.79
CA PHE A 398 11.80 -23.75 -11.07
C PHE A 398 12.13 -22.25 -10.95
N ASP A 399 12.94 -21.87 -9.97
CA ASP A 399 13.31 -20.47 -9.73
C ASP A 399 14.16 -19.91 -10.87
N SER A 400 15.16 -20.67 -11.31
CA SER A 400 16.04 -20.30 -12.42
C SER A 400 15.29 -20.28 -13.76
N VAL A 401 14.38 -21.24 -14.00
CA VAL A 401 13.48 -21.21 -15.16
C VAL A 401 12.58 -19.97 -15.10
N TRP A 402 11.99 -19.66 -13.94
CA TRP A 402 11.12 -18.49 -13.79
C TRP A 402 11.87 -17.17 -14.00
N LYS A 403 13.16 -17.08 -13.64
CA LYS A 403 13.99 -15.88 -13.83
C LYS A 403 14.60 -15.74 -15.23
N ILE A 404 14.85 -16.83 -15.96
CA ILE A 404 15.65 -16.82 -17.21
C ILE A 404 14.82 -17.14 -18.46
N PHE A 405 13.67 -17.81 -18.33
CA PHE A 405 12.84 -18.13 -19.50
C PHE A 405 12.35 -16.86 -20.20
N GLY A 406 12.65 -16.77 -21.50
CA GLY A 406 12.30 -15.61 -22.32
C GLY A 406 13.07 -14.34 -21.93
N LEU A 407 14.26 -14.47 -21.36
CA LEU A 407 15.15 -13.34 -21.04
C LEU A 407 15.45 -12.54 -22.32
N VAL A 408 15.09 -11.26 -22.32
CA VAL A 408 15.46 -10.29 -23.35
C VAL A 408 16.58 -9.42 -22.81
N THR A 409 17.66 -9.32 -23.56
CA THR A 409 18.86 -8.54 -23.21
C THR A 409 19.05 -7.36 -24.17
N ALA A 410 19.22 -6.16 -23.63
CA ALA A 410 19.55 -4.94 -24.39
C ALA A 410 20.80 -4.28 -23.78
N ARG A 411 21.95 -4.50 -24.43
CA ARG A 411 23.26 -4.01 -23.97
C ARG A 411 23.47 -2.56 -24.40
N TYR A 412 23.59 -1.65 -23.44
CA TYR A 412 23.93 -0.23 -23.67
C TYR A 412 25.40 0.12 -23.42
N ASN A 413 26.20 -0.81 -22.91
CA ASN A 413 27.66 -0.67 -22.76
C ASN A 413 28.39 -1.66 -23.70
N GLN A 414 29.25 -1.16 -24.58
CA GLN A 414 30.07 -1.98 -25.49
C GLN A 414 31.40 -2.47 -24.88
N GLY A 415 31.73 -2.11 -23.64
CA GLY A 415 33.00 -2.50 -23.00
C GLY A 415 32.81 -2.98 -21.57
N VAL A 416 32.61 -4.29 -21.38
CA VAL A 416 32.53 -4.95 -20.06
C VAL A 416 33.81 -4.78 -19.24
N TYR A 417 34.96 -4.66 -19.93
CA TYR A 417 36.29 -4.46 -19.33
C TYR A 417 36.93 -3.10 -19.66
N GLY A 418 36.19 -2.20 -20.31
CA GLY A 418 36.68 -0.85 -20.56
C GLY A 418 36.65 -0.03 -19.28
N LYS A 419 37.56 0.94 -19.12
CA LYS A 419 37.52 1.97 -18.03
C LYS A 419 36.27 2.87 -18.06
N SER A 420 35.26 2.55 -18.86
CA SER A 420 33.99 3.26 -18.90
C SER A 420 33.24 3.07 -17.59
N ARG A 421 32.69 4.15 -17.03
CA ARG A 421 31.98 4.11 -15.75
C ARG A 421 30.77 3.18 -15.84
N SER A 422 30.53 2.43 -14.78
CA SER A 422 29.28 1.71 -14.49
C SER A 422 28.09 2.68 -14.64
N ASN A 423 27.22 2.44 -15.62
CA ASN A 423 26.03 3.27 -15.88
C ASN A 423 24.83 2.84 -15.01
N GLU A 424 25.09 2.36 -13.80
CA GLU A 424 24.07 1.83 -12.88
C GLU A 424 23.10 2.91 -12.39
N TRP A 425 23.56 4.17 -12.30
CA TRP A 425 22.71 5.34 -12.08
C TRP A 425 21.61 5.47 -13.16
N ALA A 426 21.89 5.09 -14.41
CA ALA A 426 20.89 5.09 -15.47
C ALA A 426 19.93 3.91 -15.30
N GLY A 427 20.42 2.77 -14.80
CA GLY A 427 19.59 1.63 -14.43
C GLY A 427 18.57 1.95 -13.34
N LEU A 428 18.99 2.69 -12.30
CA LEU A 428 18.09 3.24 -11.27
C LEU A 428 16.95 4.08 -11.91
N LEU A 429 17.28 4.99 -12.83
CA LEU A 429 16.30 5.86 -13.48
C LEU A 429 15.33 5.06 -14.37
N ILE A 430 15.85 4.12 -15.18
CA ILE A 430 15.04 3.26 -16.07
C ILE A 430 14.09 2.39 -15.25
N GLN A 431 14.56 1.74 -14.18
CA GLN A 431 13.70 0.94 -13.31
C GLN A 431 12.67 1.80 -12.57
N SER A 432 13.08 2.94 -12.00
CA SER A 432 12.16 3.85 -11.29
C SER A 432 11.05 4.34 -12.23
N ALA A 433 11.39 4.72 -13.47
CA ALA A 433 10.42 5.13 -14.48
C ALA A 433 9.47 3.99 -14.87
N THR A 434 10.00 2.79 -15.14
CA THR A 434 9.20 1.62 -15.53
C THR A 434 8.23 1.22 -14.41
N LEU A 435 8.75 1.06 -13.19
CA LEU A 435 7.98 0.65 -12.01
C LEU A 435 6.96 1.72 -11.57
N SER A 436 7.21 3.01 -11.84
CA SER A 436 6.26 4.09 -11.49
C SER A 436 4.85 3.86 -12.06
N THR A 437 4.74 3.30 -13.27
CA THR A 437 3.46 3.03 -13.94
C THR A 437 2.60 2.01 -13.19
N LEU A 438 3.25 1.05 -12.53
CA LEU A 438 2.65 0.05 -11.65
C LEU A 438 2.33 0.68 -10.29
N LEU A 439 3.30 1.38 -9.67
CA LEU A 439 3.14 2.04 -8.37
C LEU A 439 1.97 3.03 -8.33
N VAL A 440 1.73 3.76 -9.43
CA VAL A 440 0.52 4.60 -9.57
C VAL A 440 -0.73 3.72 -9.44
N GLY A 441 -0.87 2.65 -10.21
CA GLY A 441 -2.02 1.73 -10.15
C GLY A 441 -2.27 1.16 -8.74
N LEU A 442 -1.21 0.84 -7.99
CA LEU A 442 -1.31 0.37 -6.60
C LEU A 442 -1.73 1.46 -5.62
N HIS A 443 -1.21 2.68 -5.76
CA HIS A 443 -1.64 3.82 -4.95
C HIS A 443 -3.12 4.15 -5.24
N LEU A 444 -3.57 4.03 -6.50
CA LEU A 444 -4.98 4.18 -6.86
C LEU A 444 -5.89 3.10 -6.26
N ALA A 445 -5.44 1.85 -6.25
CA ALA A 445 -6.15 0.76 -5.59
C ALA A 445 -6.33 1.04 -4.08
N ASP A 446 -5.30 1.58 -3.43
CA ASP A 446 -5.31 1.90 -1.99
C ASP A 446 -6.43 2.88 -1.59
N LEU A 447 -6.69 3.88 -2.44
CA LEU A 447 -7.78 4.84 -2.25
C LEU A 447 -9.16 4.14 -2.23
N PHE A 448 -9.36 3.08 -3.02
CA PHE A 448 -10.56 2.25 -2.94
C PHE A 448 -10.63 1.45 -1.63
N GLY A 449 -9.51 0.85 -1.20
CA GLY A 449 -9.44 0.14 0.08
C GLY A 449 -9.87 1.03 1.25
N ARG A 450 -9.37 2.28 1.29
CA ARG A 450 -9.73 3.28 2.31
C ARG A 450 -11.20 3.73 2.22
N LEU A 451 -11.78 3.93 1.04
CA LEU A 451 -13.23 4.22 0.92
C LEU A 451 -14.11 3.06 1.40
N MET A 452 -13.74 1.81 1.06
CA MET A 452 -14.48 0.63 1.50
C MET A 452 -14.37 0.46 3.03
N ARG A 453 -13.21 0.76 3.62
CA ARG A 453 -13.04 0.85 5.08
C ARG A 453 -13.95 1.92 5.69
N ASP A 454 -13.98 3.12 5.10
CA ASP A 454 -14.77 4.24 5.61
C ASP A 454 -16.28 3.92 5.59
N GLU A 455 -16.80 3.30 4.51
CA GLU A 455 -18.17 2.77 4.47
C GLU A 455 -18.38 1.62 5.49
N ALA A 456 -17.43 0.70 5.62
CA ALA A 456 -17.51 -0.40 6.58
C ALA A 456 -17.54 0.09 8.05
N ILE A 457 -16.91 1.23 8.37
CA ILE A 457 -17.01 1.88 9.67
C ILE A 457 -18.42 2.48 9.86
N TRP A 458 -18.96 3.20 8.87
CA TRP A 458 -20.32 3.73 8.92
C TRP A 458 -21.38 2.62 9.12
N ARG A 459 -21.20 1.47 8.47
CA ARG A 459 -22.10 0.32 8.60
C ARG A 459 -22.15 -0.28 10.02
N ARG A 460 -21.14 -0.03 10.87
CA ARG A 460 -21.16 -0.49 12.27
C ARG A 460 -22.23 0.25 13.09
N ALA A 461 -22.64 1.46 12.70
CA ALA A 461 -23.64 2.22 13.42
C ALA A 461 -25.04 1.55 13.44
N ALA A 462 -25.38 0.72 12.44
CA ALA A 462 -26.61 -0.09 12.47
C ALA A 462 -26.48 -1.42 13.24
N THR A 463 -25.30 -1.73 13.78
CA THR A 463 -25.11 -2.94 14.62
C THR A 463 -25.44 -2.62 16.08
N PRO A 464 -25.80 -3.62 16.90
CA PRO A 464 -26.06 -3.42 18.34
C PRO A 464 -24.87 -2.86 19.14
N LYS A 465 -23.65 -2.86 18.58
CA LYS A 465 -22.45 -2.28 19.20
C LYS A 465 -22.23 -0.81 18.84
N GLY A 466 -22.95 -0.28 17.84
CA GLY A 466 -22.72 1.05 17.28
C GLY A 466 -21.37 1.16 16.55
N ALA A 467 -21.06 2.38 16.08
CA ALA A 467 -19.76 2.74 15.54
C ALA A 467 -19.01 3.63 16.55
N SER A 468 -17.86 3.15 17.05
CA SER A 468 -16.97 3.95 17.91
C SER A 468 -16.20 4.99 17.09
N PHE A 469 -15.89 6.13 17.71
CA PHE A 469 -14.88 7.07 17.21
C PHE A 469 -13.45 6.58 17.44
N GLU A 470 -13.22 5.82 18.51
CA GLU A 470 -11.92 5.27 18.87
C GLU A 470 -11.65 3.99 18.08
N THR A 471 -10.74 4.09 17.12
CA THR A 471 -10.32 2.99 16.25
C THR A 471 -8.88 3.16 15.86
N ASN A 472 -8.01 2.23 16.30
CA ASN A 472 -6.60 2.19 15.91
C ASN A 472 -6.48 2.07 14.38
N MET A 473 -5.90 3.09 13.72
CA MET A 473 -5.83 3.18 12.25
C MET A 473 -5.28 1.90 11.60
N ILE A 474 -4.10 1.43 12.02
CA ILE A 474 -3.45 0.25 11.45
C ILE A 474 -4.27 -1.02 11.68
N LEU A 475 -4.84 -1.19 12.89
CA LEU A 475 -5.62 -2.39 13.19
C LEU A 475 -6.88 -2.45 12.33
N GLU A 476 -7.56 -1.32 12.11
CA GLU A 476 -8.71 -1.25 11.21
C GLU A 476 -8.34 -1.37 9.72
N GLU A 477 -7.13 -0.94 9.32
CA GLU A 477 -6.61 -1.12 7.97
C GLU A 477 -6.34 -2.60 7.66
N PHE A 478 -5.73 -3.36 8.59
CA PHE A 478 -5.56 -4.81 8.42
C PHE A 478 -6.85 -5.63 8.67
N ARG A 479 -7.77 -5.12 9.48
CA ARG A 479 -9.10 -5.75 9.70
C ARG A 479 -10.02 -5.60 8.49
N ASN A 480 -9.82 -4.54 7.69
CA ASN A 480 -10.51 -4.36 6.42
C ASN A 480 -9.79 -5.17 5.32
N TRP A 481 -10.31 -6.37 5.01
CA TRP A 481 -9.65 -7.28 4.07
C TRP A 481 -9.27 -6.66 2.70
N PRO A 482 -10.01 -5.70 2.11
CA PRO A 482 -9.57 -5.02 0.88
C PRO A 482 -8.27 -4.24 1.07
N SER A 483 -8.15 -3.48 2.17
CA SER A 483 -6.95 -2.72 2.50
C SER A 483 -5.77 -3.66 2.79
N ALA A 484 -5.99 -4.73 3.55
CA ALA A 484 -4.98 -5.76 3.79
C ALA A 484 -4.48 -6.42 2.50
N ALA A 485 -5.38 -6.73 1.56
CA ALA A 485 -5.02 -7.26 0.25
C ALA A 485 -4.17 -6.25 -0.56
N ILE A 486 -4.57 -4.98 -0.60
CA ILE A 486 -3.81 -3.94 -1.33
C ILE A 486 -2.43 -3.73 -0.70
N PHE A 487 -2.29 -3.80 0.62
CA PHE A 487 -0.99 -3.76 1.30
C PHE A 487 -0.08 -4.92 0.87
N VAL A 488 -0.61 -6.15 0.78
CA VAL A 488 0.14 -7.31 0.25
C VAL A 488 0.58 -7.06 -1.20
N TYR A 489 -0.29 -6.53 -2.06
CA TYR A 489 0.07 -6.16 -3.43
C TYR A 489 1.17 -5.09 -3.52
N LYS A 490 1.15 -4.09 -2.63
CA LYS A 490 2.18 -3.04 -2.52
C LYS A 490 3.58 -3.60 -2.19
N ALA A 491 3.67 -4.73 -1.48
CA ALA A 491 4.94 -5.42 -1.24
C ALA A 491 5.29 -6.42 -2.35
N MET A 492 4.33 -7.24 -2.79
CA MET A 492 4.57 -8.32 -3.75
C MET A 492 4.91 -7.84 -5.16
N VAL A 493 4.25 -6.79 -5.68
CA VAL A 493 4.48 -6.34 -7.06
C VAL A 493 5.90 -5.81 -7.26
N PRO A 494 6.45 -4.88 -6.43
CA PRO A 494 7.84 -4.45 -6.56
C PRO A 494 8.86 -5.58 -6.34
N TRP A 495 8.56 -6.53 -5.45
CA TRP A 495 9.38 -7.72 -5.23
C TRP A 495 9.47 -8.62 -6.48
N ILE A 496 8.34 -8.90 -7.13
CA ILE A 496 8.32 -9.67 -8.39
C ILE A 496 8.98 -8.86 -9.52
N PHE A 497 8.79 -7.54 -9.53
CA PHE A 497 9.39 -6.64 -10.51
C PHE A 497 10.93 -6.67 -10.49
N SER A 498 11.56 -6.75 -9.32
CA SER A 498 13.03 -6.87 -9.23
C SER A 498 13.60 -8.15 -9.86
N PHE A 499 12.78 -9.20 -10.09
CA PHE A 499 13.17 -10.36 -10.89
C PHE A 499 12.80 -10.21 -12.38
N GLY A 500 11.75 -9.45 -12.69
CA GLY A 500 11.28 -9.23 -14.06
C GLY A 500 12.09 -8.22 -14.87
N VAL A 501 12.67 -7.20 -14.21
CA VAL A 501 13.45 -6.16 -14.87
C VAL A 501 14.71 -5.88 -14.04
N ALA A 502 15.88 -6.16 -14.58
CA ALA A 502 17.18 -5.80 -14.00
C ALA A 502 17.93 -4.83 -14.93
N CYS A 503 18.48 -3.74 -14.41
CA CYS A 503 19.23 -2.78 -15.23
C CYS A 503 20.56 -2.42 -14.54
N ASN A 504 21.66 -3.02 -15.00
CA ASN A 504 23.00 -2.86 -14.40
C ASN A 504 24.06 -2.50 -15.46
N VAL A 505 24.61 -3.50 -16.16
CA VAL A 505 25.50 -3.36 -17.32
C VAL A 505 24.71 -3.40 -18.64
N ALA A 506 23.56 -4.06 -18.61
CA ALA A 506 22.56 -4.09 -19.67
C ALA A 506 21.16 -4.02 -19.04
N LEU A 507 20.15 -3.77 -19.88
CA LEU A 507 18.76 -3.96 -19.53
C LEU A 507 18.40 -5.42 -19.77
N PHE A 508 18.01 -6.12 -18.71
CA PHE A 508 17.54 -7.49 -18.68
C PHE A 508 16.05 -7.49 -18.36
N VAL A 509 15.28 -8.21 -19.16
CA VAL A 509 13.82 -8.30 -19.00
C VAL A 509 13.40 -9.75 -19.11
N ALA A 510 12.97 -10.34 -18.00
CA ALA A 510 12.55 -11.74 -17.93
C ALA A 510 11.05 -11.87 -18.19
N LEU A 511 10.65 -12.83 -19.04
CA LEU A 511 9.27 -12.94 -19.48
C LEU A 511 8.31 -13.44 -18.40
N LEU A 512 8.64 -14.53 -17.70
CA LEU A 512 7.71 -15.15 -16.74
C LEU A 512 7.38 -14.28 -15.50
N PRO A 513 8.29 -13.48 -14.93
CA PRO A 513 7.94 -12.56 -13.85
C PRO A 513 7.07 -11.41 -14.35
N LEU A 514 7.29 -10.91 -15.58
CA LEU A 514 6.39 -9.91 -16.19
C LEU A 514 4.98 -10.46 -16.42
N VAL A 515 4.85 -11.72 -16.90
CA VAL A 515 3.56 -12.42 -17.00
C VAL A 515 2.91 -12.55 -15.62
N THR A 516 3.68 -12.87 -14.59
CA THR A 516 3.18 -12.93 -13.19
C THR A 516 2.62 -11.58 -12.75
N ILE A 517 3.32 -10.47 -13.01
CA ILE A 517 2.81 -9.11 -12.72
C ILE A 517 1.56 -8.80 -13.55
N ALA A 518 1.51 -9.17 -14.83
CA ALA A 518 0.35 -8.95 -15.68
C ALA A 518 -0.90 -9.69 -15.13
N VAL A 519 -0.74 -10.93 -14.69
CA VAL A 519 -1.81 -11.72 -14.05
C VAL A 519 -2.24 -11.09 -12.72
N LEU A 520 -1.29 -10.65 -11.88
CA LEU A 520 -1.62 -9.93 -10.64
C LEU A 520 -2.38 -8.64 -10.93
N TYR A 521 -2.01 -7.87 -11.97
CA TYR A 521 -2.74 -6.66 -12.35
C TYR A 521 -4.13 -6.92 -12.93
N LEU A 522 -4.31 -8.03 -13.65
CA LEU A 522 -5.63 -8.47 -14.07
C LEU A 522 -6.51 -8.81 -12.85
N ILE A 523 -5.98 -9.54 -11.87
CA ILE A 523 -6.67 -9.86 -10.63
C ILE A 523 -6.99 -8.58 -9.85
N LEU A 524 -6.05 -7.63 -9.76
CA LEU A 524 -6.26 -6.32 -9.13
C LEU A 524 -7.35 -5.51 -9.84
N GLY A 525 -7.35 -5.46 -11.17
CA GLY A 525 -8.38 -4.76 -11.96
C GLY A 525 -9.77 -5.36 -11.76
N LEU A 526 -9.89 -6.69 -11.82
CA LEU A 526 -11.13 -7.42 -11.53
C LEU A 526 -11.59 -7.22 -10.07
N PHE A 527 -10.65 -7.17 -9.12
CA PHE A 527 -10.92 -6.92 -7.72
C PHE A 527 -11.45 -5.49 -7.49
N ILE A 528 -10.86 -4.48 -8.11
CA ILE A 528 -11.37 -3.10 -8.05
C ILE A 528 -12.74 -2.98 -8.74
N GLU A 529 -12.96 -3.63 -9.89
CA GLU A 529 -14.29 -3.70 -10.53
C GLU A 529 -15.34 -4.33 -9.60
N TYR A 530 -14.98 -5.37 -8.85
CA TYR A 530 -15.83 -5.94 -7.81
C TYR A 530 -16.12 -4.92 -6.69
N LEU A 531 -15.11 -4.24 -6.15
CA LEU A 531 -15.30 -3.25 -5.07
C LEU A 531 -16.19 -2.07 -5.50
N ILE A 532 -16.02 -1.51 -6.70
CA ILE A 532 -16.79 -0.33 -7.13
C ILE A 532 -18.26 -0.67 -7.47
N ARG A 533 -18.53 -1.93 -7.84
CA ARG A 533 -19.88 -2.44 -8.13
C ARG A 533 -20.58 -3.02 -6.89
N ALA A 534 -19.83 -3.40 -5.85
CA ALA A 534 -20.38 -3.96 -4.62
C ALA A 534 -21.30 -2.95 -3.92
N GLU A 535 -22.58 -3.28 -3.85
CA GLU A 535 -23.55 -2.56 -3.01
C GLU A 535 -23.28 -2.85 -1.52
N PRO A 536 -23.30 -1.83 -0.65
CA PRO A 536 -23.11 -2.05 0.77
C PRO A 536 -24.39 -2.63 1.40
N ASN A 537 -24.20 -3.64 2.26
CA ASN A 537 -25.32 -4.36 2.88
C ASN A 537 -26.08 -3.52 3.92
N GLY A 538 -27.36 -3.84 4.13
CA GLY A 538 -28.23 -3.20 5.12
C GLY A 538 -29.14 -2.11 4.56
N ARG A 539 -29.78 -1.36 5.48
CA ARG A 539 -30.76 -0.30 5.19
C ARG A 539 -30.21 1.13 5.30
N GLN A 540 -29.03 1.31 5.88
CA GLN A 540 -28.38 2.62 5.95
C GLN A 540 -28.11 3.17 4.54
N PRO A 541 -28.26 4.48 4.31
CA PRO A 541 -27.75 5.12 3.11
C PRO A 541 -26.22 4.96 3.04
N ALA A 542 -25.70 4.76 1.83
CA ALA A 542 -24.27 4.68 1.60
C ALA A 542 -23.63 6.07 1.67
N THR A 543 -22.44 6.16 2.26
CA THR A 543 -21.69 7.43 2.37
C THR A 543 -20.30 7.33 1.78
N TYR A 544 -19.65 6.17 1.86
CA TYR A 544 -18.24 5.99 1.47
C TYR A 544 -17.32 7.08 2.06
N GLY A 545 -17.65 7.55 3.26
CA GLY A 545 -16.91 8.63 3.93
C GLY A 545 -17.21 10.04 3.42
N ASP A 546 -18.27 10.28 2.64
CA ASP A 546 -18.77 11.64 2.35
C ASP A 546 -19.08 12.36 3.66
N VAL A 547 -18.31 13.42 3.93
CA VAL A 547 -18.35 14.17 5.18
C VAL A 547 -19.67 14.93 5.31
N ARG A 548 -20.24 15.44 4.21
CA ARG A 548 -21.50 16.18 4.22
C ARG A 548 -22.68 15.23 4.43
N ALA A 549 -22.65 14.05 3.81
CA ALA A 549 -23.66 13.02 4.04
C ALA A 549 -23.66 12.59 5.51
N LEU A 550 -22.49 12.28 6.08
CA LEU A 550 -22.36 11.91 7.50
C LEU A 550 -22.84 13.04 8.44
N LEU A 551 -22.53 14.31 8.13
CA LEU A 551 -23.01 15.48 8.89
C LEU A 551 -24.53 15.65 8.88
N GLY A 552 -25.22 15.25 7.80
CA GLY A 552 -26.68 15.30 7.70
C GLY A 552 -27.41 14.06 8.22
N LEU A 553 -26.70 12.93 8.39
CA LEU A 553 -27.27 11.64 8.79
C LEU A 553 -27.13 11.33 10.29
N VAL A 554 -26.20 11.99 11.00
CA VAL A 554 -25.94 11.76 12.42
C VAL A 554 -26.51 12.90 13.24
N ASP A 555 -27.57 12.58 14.00
CA ASP A 555 -28.34 13.54 14.79
C ASP A 555 -27.65 13.93 16.12
N ASP A 556 -26.90 13.02 16.75
CA ASP A 556 -26.17 13.26 17.99
C ASP A 556 -24.67 12.97 17.84
N TRP A 557 -23.85 13.96 18.18
CA TRP A 557 -22.39 13.92 18.13
C TRP A 557 -21.75 13.94 19.53
N ASN A 558 -22.53 13.82 20.61
CA ASN A 558 -22.05 13.90 21.99
C ASN A 558 -21.54 12.57 22.55
N GLY A 559 -22.13 11.44 22.12
CA GLY A 559 -21.73 10.10 22.56
C GLY A 559 -20.31 9.68 22.16
N GLU A 560 -19.86 8.55 22.71
CA GLU A 560 -18.63 7.82 22.32
C GLU A 560 -18.88 6.86 21.14
N THR A 561 -20.13 6.44 20.97
CA THR A 561 -20.61 5.55 19.92
C THR A 561 -21.79 6.18 19.19
N ILE A 562 -21.79 6.07 17.86
CA ILE A 562 -22.92 6.47 17.01
C ILE A 562 -23.77 5.23 16.73
N PHE A 563 -25.08 5.38 16.90
CA PHE A 563 -26.09 4.40 16.50
C PHE A 563 -26.96 4.97 15.38
N TRP A 564 -27.25 4.15 14.37
CA TRP A 564 -28.23 4.46 13.34
C TRP A 564 -29.60 3.97 13.77
N ARG A 565 -30.53 4.91 14.03
CA ARG A 565 -31.93 4.61 14.31
C ARG A 565 -32.77 4.83 13.05
N GLU A 566 -33.61 3.86 12.71
CA GLU A 566 -34.63 4.07 11.66
C GLU A 566 -35.61 5.17 12.13
N ARG A 567 -35.55 6.34 11.49
CA ARG A 567 -36.59 7.38 11.61
C ARG A 567 -37.89 6.83 11.00
N GLY A 568 -38.75 6.23 11.82
CA GLY A 568 -40.01 5.62 11.33
C GLY A 568 -40.61 4.49 12.18
N ARG A 569 -40.07 4.17 13.35
CA ARG A 569 -40.76 3.35 14.37
C ARG A 569 -40.82 4.10 15.70
N ALA A 570 -41.90 4.87 15.84
CA ALA A 570 -42.50 5.29 17.10
C ALA A 570 -43.80 4.47 17.25
#